data_AF-A0A0R2JH59-F1
#
_entry.id   AF-A0A0R2JH59-F1
#
_cell.length_a   1.000
_cell.length_b   1.000
_cell.length_c   1.000
_cell.angle_alpha   90.00
_cell.angle_beta   90.00
_cell.angle_gamma   90.00
#
_symmetry.space_group_name_H-M   'P 1'
#
loop_
_entity.id
_entity.type
_entity.pdbx_description
1 polymer ?
#
loop_
_entity_poly.entity_id
_entity_poly.type
_entity_poly.pdbx_seq_one_letter_code
_entity_poly.pdbx_strand_id
1 'polypeptide(L)'
;MVNRASLKTISFVMLISLPLAFGTGWSFIAFGTGDVWHQAFLQVSRLFAYIFLGMTLTLTTQVRDILLSFINHLHLSPTFAYGLFAAFNLLPRIQRQVKTIRYSANLRGITYHLWQPQLYFKAILSALQWSDDLAQGMASHGFSEGADRTITYHDNLPKWQWGLAIILIASYLILSLLT
;
A
#
# COMPACT_ATOMS: atom_id res chain seq x y z
N MET A 1 -2.66 15.24 -12.12
CA MET A 1 -2.63 16.20 -10.99
C MET A 1 -1.47 15.78 -10.09
N VAL A 2 -0.37 16.53 -10.10
CA VAL A 2 0.84 16.21 -9.31
C VAL A 2 0.52 16.41 -7.84
N ASN A 3 0.41 15.32 -7.09
CA ASN A 3 0.25 15.36 -5.64
C ASN A 3 1.55 15.94 -5.07
N ARG A 4 1.50 17.14 -4.49
CA ARG A 4 2.70 17.77 -3.94
C ARG A 4 3.14 16.96 -2.74
N ALA A 5 4.33 16.38 -2.81
CA ALA A 5 4.92 15.67 -1.68
C ALA A 5 4.98 16.62 -0.49
N SER A 6 4.16 16.35 0.52
CA SER A 6 4.18 17.10 1.77
C SER A 6 5.49 16.78 2.47
N LEU A 7 6.37 17.78 2.57
CA LEU A 7 7.66 17.67 3.24
C LEU A 7 7.50 17.17 4.70
N LYS A 8 6.34 17.46 5.31
CA LYS A 8 5.93 16.94 6.62
C LYS A 8 5.74 15.43 6.61
N THR A 9 5.20 14.85 5.55
CA THR A 9 5.00 13.40 5.41
C THR A 9 6.34 12.68 5.28
N ILE A 10 7.27 13.21 4.48
CA ILE A 10 8.63 12.66 4.34
C ILE A 10 9.36 12.71 5.68
N SER A 11 9.30 13.86 6.37
CA SER A 11 9.93 14.02 7.69
C SER A 11 9.32 13.09 8.75
N PHE A 12 8.00 12.90 8.75
CA PHE A 12 7.31 11.99 9.67
C PHE A 12 7.66 10.52 9.42
N VAL A 13 7.76 10.09 8.15
CA VAL A 13 8.15 8.72 7.79
C VAL A 13 9.63 8.47 8.12
N MET A 14 10.51 9.44 7.94
CA MET A 14 11.89 9.34 8.44
C MET A 14 11.93 9.17 9.96
N LEU A 15 11.14 9.96 10.69
CA LEU A 15 11.08 9.91 12.15
C LEU A 15 10.57 8.55 12.65
N ILE A 16 9.52 7.99 12.03
CA ILE A 16 8.98 6.68 12.42
C ILE A 16 9.94 5.54 12.06
N SER A 17 10.75 5.72 11.02
CA SER A 17 11.73 4.72 10.56
C SER A 17 13.01 4.69 11.38
N LEU A 18 13.38 5.78 12.07
CA LEU A 18 14.60 5.83 12.87
C LEU A 18 14.63 4.73 13.95
N PRO A 19 13.59 4.54 14.78
CA PRO A 19 13.56 3.44 15.74
C PRO A 19 13.70 2.05 15.11
N LEU A 20 13.11 1.83 13.94
CA LEU A 20 13.25 0.56 13.20
C LEU A 20 14.69 0.36 12.71
N ALA A 21 15.32 1.41 12.19
CA ALA A 21 16.71 1.39 11.75
C ALA A 21 17.65 1.12 12.93
N PHE A 22 17.46 1.82 14.06
CA PHE A 22 18.22 1.56 15.29
C PHE A 22 18.01 0.15 15.81
N GLY A 23 16.78 -0.37 15.80
CA GLY A 23 16.48 -1.74 16.19
C GLY A 23 17.21 -2.76 15.33
N THR A 24 17.17 -2.58 13.99
CA THR A 24 17.88 -3.48 13.07
C THR A 24 19.38 -3.41 13.25
N GLY A 25 19.98 -2.21 13.34
CA GLY A 25 21.41 -2.04 13.60
C GLY A 25 21.86 -2.64 14.92
N TRP A 26 21.08 -2.45 15.99
CA TRP A 26 21.35 -3.03 17.31
C TRP A 26 21.31 -4.56 17.28
N SER A 27 20.38 -5.17 16.54
CA SER A 27 20.32 -6.62 16.39
C SER A 27 21.58 -7.21 15.75
N PHE A 28 22.16 -6.55 14.73
CA PHE A 28 23.40 -7.02 14.10
C PHE A 28 24.64 -6.79 14.97
N ILE A 29 24.65 -5.74 15.80
CA ILE A 29 25.72 -5.51 16.78
C ILE A 29 25.66 -6.53 17.92
N ALA A 30 24.44 -6.90 18.37
CA ALA A 30 24.24 -7.81 19.49
C ALA A 30 24.37 -9.30 19.13
N PHE A 31 24.01 -9.70 17.91
CA PHE A 31 23.95 -11.10 17.47
C PHE A 31 24.81 -11.43 16.23
N GLY A 32 25.56 -10.46 15.69
CA GLY A 32 26.39 -10.66 14.51
C GLY A 32 27.70 -11.39 14.82
N THR A 33 28.06 -12.37 13.99
CA THR A 33 29.37 -13.02 13.99
C THR A 33 30.24 -12.44 12.87
N GLY A 34 31.38 -11.80 13.22
CA GLY A 34 32.31 -11.18 12.27
C GLY A 34 32.39 -9.65 12.40
N ASP A 35 32.53 -8.95 11.25
CA ASP A 35 32.69 -7.49 11.17
C ASP A 35 31.35 -6.75 11.36
N VAL A 36 30.89 -6.73 12.61
CA VAL A 36 29.55 -6.27 13.02
C VAL A 36 29.21 -4.85 12.58
N TRP A 37 30.20 -3.95 12.51
CA TRP A 37 29.99 -2.55 12.15
C TRP A 37 29.66 -2.36 10.67
N HIS A 38 30.35 -3.08 9.78
CA HIS A 38 30.10 -3.03 8.34
C HIS A 38 28.75 -3.65 7.98
N GLN A 39 28.40 -4.79 8.59
CA GLN A 39 27.12 -5.46 8.36
C GLN A 39 25.94 -4.64 8.86
N ALA A 40 26.05 -4.02 10.05
CA ALA A 40 25.03 -3.14 10.57
C ALA A 40 24.79 -1.93 9.64
N PHE A 41 25.85 -1.29 9.15
CA PHE A 41 25.72 -0.15 8.23
C PHE A 41 25.07 -0.52 6.89
N LEU A 42 25.43 -1.67 6.32
CA LEU A 42 24.82 -2.18 5.09
C LEU A 42 23.32 -2.46 5.26
N GLN A 43 22.91 -3.04 6.38
CA GLN A 43 21.50 -3.35 6.61
C GLN A 43 20.67 -2.09 6.88
N VAL A 44 21.20 -1.13 7.62
CA VAL A 44 20.52 0.15 7.90
C VAL A 44 20.34 0.95 6.59
N SER A 45 21.39 1.05 5.76
CA SER A 45 21.29 1.74 4.47
C SER A 45 20.29 1.07 3.53
N ARG A 46 20.23 -0.27 3.49
CA ARG A 46 19.21 -1.03 2.75
C ARG A 46 17.79 -0.73 3.23
N LEU A 47 17.57 -0.67 4.54
CA LEU A 47 16.25 -0.33 5.10
C LEU A 47 15.81 1.05 4.61
N PHE A 48 16.68 2.05 4.71
CA PHE A 48 16.39 3.39 4.22
C PHE A 48 16.11 3.40 2.71
N ALA A 49 16.90 2.69 1.91
CA ALA A 49 16.67 2.59 0.47
C ALA A 49 15.27 2.06 0.12
N TYR A 50 14.80 1.01 0.81
CA TYR A 50 13.44 0.48 0.60
C TYR A 50 12.35 1.46 1.01
N ILE A 51 12.54 2.19 2.10
CA ILE A 51 11.57 3.19 2.56
C ILE A 51 11.52 4.37 1.59
N PHE A 52 12.67 4.84 1.10
CA PHE A 52 12.74 5.87 0.06
C PHE A 52 12.06 5.45 -1.24
N LEU A 53 12.25 4.20 -1.67
CA LEU A 53 11.60 3.65 -2.85
C LEU A 53 10.07 3.64 -2.65
N GLY A 54 9.59 3.09 -1.52
CA GLY A 54 8.17 3.07 -1.19
C GLY A 54 7.54 4.46 -1.07
N MET A 55 8.26 5.41 -0.47
CA MET A 55 7.84 6.82 -0.40
C MET A 55 7.73 7.45 -1.79
N THR A 56 8.70 7.21 -2.66
CA THR A 56 8.69 7.75 -4.03
C THR A 56 7.46 7.25 -4.77
N LEU A 57 7.13 5.97 -4.68
CA LEU A 57 5.95 5.39 -5.32
C LEU A 57 4.65 5.98 -4.76
N THR A 58 4.49 5.97 -3.44
CA THR A 58 3.24 6.35 -2.76
C THR A 58 2.95 7.85 -2.79
N LEU A 59 3.97 8.71 -2.84
CA LEU A 59 3.80 10.16 -2.89
C LEU A 59 3.56 10.67 -4.32
N THR A 60 4.14 10.03 -5.34
CA THR A 60 4.08 10.51 -6.73
C THR A 60 2.85 10.02 -7.48
N THR A 61 2.36 8.82 -7.17
CA THR A 61 1.27 8.17 -7.93
C THR A 61 0.08 7.82 -7.03
N GLN A 62 -1.13 8.03 -7.53
CA GLN A 62 -2.34 7.63 -6.81
C GLN A 62 -2.53 6.11 -6.94
N VAL A 63 -3.09 5.48 -5.91
CA VAL A 63 -3.37 4.03 -5.88
C VAL A 63 -4.19 3.58 -7.09
N ARG A 64 -5.15 4.41 -7.53
CA ARG A 64 -5.95 4.18 -8.74
C ARG A 64 -5.06 4.03 -9.98
N ASP A 65 -4.12 4.94 -10.15
CA ASP A 65 -3.26 4.99 -11.34
C ASP A 65 -2.32 3.78 -11.34
N ILE A 66 -1.76 3.40 -10.18
CA ILE A 66 -0.96 2.18 -10.00
C ILE A 66 -1.77 0.93 -10.43
N LEU A 67 -3.01 0.80 -9.95
CA LEU A 67 -3.87 -0.34 -10.28
C LEU A 67 -4.17 -0.43 -11.77
N LEU A 68 -4.47 0.69 -12.42
CA LEU A 68 -4.73 0.73 -13.85
C LEU A 68 -3.47 0.41 -14.66
N SER A 69 -2.30 0.90 -14.24
CA SER A 69 -1.01 0.54 -14.85
C SER A 69 -0.72 -0.96 -14.70
N PHE A 70 -1.10 -1.59 -13.59
CA PHE A 70 -0.98 -3.05 -13.40
C PHE A 70 -1.89 -3.85 -14.32
N ILE A 71 -3.13 -3.41 -14.56
CA ILE A 71 -4.00 -4.06 -15.54
C ILE A 71 -3.35 -4.03 -16.92
N ASN A 72 -2.84 -2.86 -17.34
CA ASN A 72 -2.28 -2.66 -18.67
C ASN A 72 -0.93 -3.38 -18.88
N HIS A 73 -0.03 -3.36 -17.88
CA HIS A 73 1.34 -3.85 -18.05
C HIS A 73 1.57 -5.25 -17.48
N LEU A 74 0.92 -5.57 -16.35
CA LEU A 74 1.05 -6.87 -15.68
C LEU A 74 -0.08 -7.84 -16.05
N HIS A 75 -0.97 -7.46 -16.98
CA HIS A 75 -2.13 -8.26 -17.41
C HIS A 75 -2.97 -8.76 -16.23
N LEU A 76 -3.11 -7.91 -15.22
CA LEU A 76 -3.86 -8.22 -14.01
C LEU A 76 -5.36 -8.25 -14.33
N SER A 77 -6.07 -9.29 -13.86
CA SER A 77 -7.51 -9.44 -14.13
C SER A 77 -8.29 -8.18 -13.73
N PRO A 78 -9.10 -7.59 -14.63
CA PRO A 78 -9.88 -6.39 -14.32
C PRO A 78 -10.79 -6.59 -13.09
N THR A 79 -11.38 -7.77 -12.91
CA THR A 79 -12.23 -8.09 -11.75
C THR A 79 -11.48 -7.88 -10.43
N PHE A 80 -10.23 -8.35 -10.35
CA PHE A 80 -9.41 -8.19 -9.15
C PHE A 80 -9.02 -6.73 -8.91
N ALA A 81 -8.62 -5.99 -9.96
CA ALA A 81 -8.27 -4.58 -9.83
C ALA A 81 -9.47 -3.71 -9.39
N TYR A 82 -10.66 -3.95 -9.96
CA TYR A 82 -11.89 -3.26 -9.53
C TYR A 82 -12.30 -3.64 -8.11
N GLY A 83 -12.11 -4.90 -7.70
CA GLY A 83 -12.29 -5.33 -6.32
C GLY A 83 -11.38 -4.57 -5.35
N LEU A 84 -10.10 -4.39 -5.71
CA LEU A 84 -9.16 -3.62 -4.89
C LEU A 84 -9.54 -2.12 -4.85
N PHE A 85 -9.94 -1.56 -5.98
CA PHE A 85 -10.44 -0.19 -6.06
C PHE A 85 -11.68 0.02 -5.17
N ALA A 86 -12.61 -0.92 -5.18
CA ALA A 86 -13.77 -0.91 -4.30
C ALA A 86 -13.36 -0.99 -2.82
N ALA A 87 -12.42 -1.88 -2.47
CA ALA A 87 -11.93 -1.99 -1.09
C ALA A 87 -11.33 -0.66 -0.58
N PHE A 88 -10.51 0.02 -1.38
CA PHE A 88 -9.96 1.34 -1.02
C PHE A 88 -11.05 2.40 -0.85
N ASN A 89 -12.07 2.39 -1.70
CA ASN A 89 -13.20 3.30 -1.60
C ASN A 89 -14.08 3.02 -0.36
N LEU A 90 -14.17 1.75 0.06
CA LEU A 90 -14.95 1.31 1.22
C LEU A 90 -14.29 1.64 2.57
N LEU A 91 -12.98 1.87 2.64
CA LEU A 91 -12.28 2.24 3.88
C LEU A 91 -12.95 3.38 4.68
N PRO A 92 -13.23 4.57 4.11
CA PRO A 92 -13.93 5.63 4.83
C PRO A 92 -15.35 5.22 5.23
N ARG A 93 -16.02 4.37 4.45
CA ARG A 93 -17.36 3.85 4.77
C ARG A 93 -17.31 2.93 5.99
N ILE A 94 -16.31 2.05 6.09
CA ILE A 94 -16.08 1.18 7.25
C ILE A 94 -15.85 2.02 8.51
N GLN A 95 -15.00 3.05 8.44
CA GLN A 95 -14.73 3.93 9.58
C GLN A 95 -16.01 4.61 10.10
N ARG A 96 -16.88 5.09 9.21
CA ARG A 96 -18.18 5.65 9.58
C ARG A 96 -19.09 4.60 10.20
N GLN A 97 -19.15 3.41 9.61
CA GLN A 97 -19.98 2.32 10.11
C GLN A 97 -19.59 1.87 11.51
N VAL A 98 -18.28 1.76 11.80
CA VAL A 98 -17.80 1.47 13.15
C VAL A 98 -18.25 2.54 14.15
N LYS A 99 -18.20 3.82 13.76
CA LYS A 99 -18.71 4.92 14.61
C LYS A 99 -20.23 4.81 14.82
N THR A 100 -21.00 4.51 13.77
CA THR A 100 -22.45 4.30 13.87
C THR A 100 -22.81 3.13 14.78
N ILE A 101 -22.11 2.00 14.66
CA ILE A 101 -22.32 0.83 15.52
C ILE A 101 -22.05 1.20 16.98
N ARG A 102 -20.92 1.88 17.27
CA ARG A 102 -20.59 2.35 18.62
C ARG A 102 -21.63 3.31 19.17
N TYR A 103 -22.09 4.26 18.36
CA TYR A 103 -23.13 5.21 18.77
C TYR A 103 -24.45 4.50 19.10
N SER A 104 -24.91 3.60 18.22
CA SER A 104 -26.14 2.83 18.44
C SER A 104 -26.09 1.93 19.68
N ALA A 105 -24.92 1.42 20.03
CA ALA A 105 -24.70 0.61 21.21
C ALA A 105 -24.75 1.45 22.49
N ASN A 106 -24.14 2.64 22.44
CA ASN A 106 -24.17 3.59 23.56
C ASN A 106 -25.60 4.01 23.91
N LEU A 107 -26.47 4.19 22.91
CA LEU A 107 -27.90 4.44 23.12
C LEU A 107 -28.62 3.28 23.82
N ARG A 108 -28.11 2.05 23.71
CA ARG A 108 -28.62 0.86 24.40
C ARG A 108 -27.93 0.61 25.76
N GLY A 109 -27.11 1.56 26.23
CA GLY A 109 -26.31 1.41 27.46
C GLY A 109 -25.12 0.46 27.34
N ILE A 110 -24.75 0.04 26.13
CA ILE A 110 -23.64 -0.90 25.88
C ILE A 110 -22.45 -0.13 25.31
N THR A 111 -21.35 -0.06 26.04
CA THR A 111 -20.13 0.61 25.59
C THR A 111 -19.18 -0.36 24.90
N TYR A 112 -19.24 -0.41 23.57
CA TYR A 112 -18.29 -1.22 22.80
C TYR A 112 -16.88 -0.62 22.83
N HIS A 113 -15.94 -1.43 23.32
CA HIS A 113 -14.51 -1.16 23.26
C HIS A 113 -13.92 -1.68 21.95
N LEU A 114 -12.75 -1.14 21.54
CA LEU A 114 -12.07 -1.56 20.30
C LEU A 114 -11.68 -3.05 20.28
N TRP A 115 -11.66 -3.72 21.43
CA TRP A 115 -11.25 -5.12 21.56
C TRP A 115 -12.43 -6.09 21.55
N GLN A 116 -13.67 -5.61 21.41
CA GLN A 116 -14.85 -6.45 21.55
C GLN A 116 -15.21 -7.12 20.22
N PRO A 117 -15.26 -8.47 20.13
CA PRO A 117 -15.51 -9.19 18.88
C PRO A 117 -16.84 -8.83 18.21
N GLN A 118 -17.85 -8.47 19.01
CA GLN A 118 -19.18 -8.10 18.51
C GLN A 118 -19.16 -6.86 17.60
N LEU A 119 -18.26 -5.92 17.84
CA LEU A 119 -18.12 -4.73 17.00
C LEU A 119 -17.65 -5.12 15.60
N TYR A 120 -16.64 -5.98 15.52
CA TYR A 120 -16.09 -6.49 14.27
C TYR A 120 -17.08 -7.37 13.54
N PHE A 121 -17.78 -8.26 14.25
CA PHE A 121 -18.81 -9.11 13.65
C PHE A 121 -19.89 -8.27 12.94
N LYS A 122 -20.42 -7.23 13.61
CA LYS A 122 -21.40 -6.31 13.00
C LYS A 122 -20.84 -5.53 11.81
N ALA A 123 -19.58 -5.11 11.88
CA ALA A 123 -18.91 -4.45 10.78
C ALA A 123 -18.72 -5.38 9.56
N ILE A 124 -18.34 -6.64 9.80
CA ILE A 124 -18.18 -7.67 8.77
C ILE A 124 -19.52 -7.96 8.09
N LEU A 125 -20.61 -8.12 8.86
CA LEU A 125 -21.95 -8.30 8.30
C LEU A 125 -22.34 -7.13 7.39
N SER A 126 -22.04 -5.89 7.81
CA SER A 126 -22.29 -4.70 6.99
C SER A 126 -21.45 -4.71 5.70
N ALA A 127 -20.20 -5.17 5.78
CA ALA A 127 -19.31 -5.26 4.63
C ALA A 127 -19.76 -6.36 3.64
N LEU A 128 -20.27 -7.49 4.14
CA LEU A 128 -20.82 -8.57 3.33
C LEU A 128 -22.01 -8.07 2.50
N GLN A 129 -22.94 -7.35 3.15
CA GLN A 129 -24.06 -6.71 2.47
C GLN A 129 -23.58 -5.76 1.35
N TRP A 130 -22.57 -4.92 1.61
CA TRP A 130 -22.06 -4.02 0.58
C TRP A 130 -21.33 -4.73 -0.55
N SER A 131 -20.73 -5.90 -0.27
CA SER A 131 -20.13 -6.74 -1.30
C SER A 131 -21.21 -7.26 -2.25
N ASP A 132 -22.34 -7.72 -1.71
CA ASP A 132 -23.47 -8.18 -2.51
C ASP A 132 -24.10 -7.02 -3.30
N ASP A 133 -24.32 -5.87 -2.66
CA ASP A 133 -24.82 -4.66 -3.32
C ASP A 133 -23.89 -4.23 -4.47
N LEU A 134 -22.57 -4.31 -4.26
CA LEU A 134 -21.58 -3.99 -5.28
C LEU A 134 -21.63 -4.99 -6.43
N ALA A 135 -21.69 -6.28 -6.15
CA ALA A 135 -21.76 -7.33 -7.17
C ALA A 135 -23.04 -7.19 -8.01
N GLN A 136 -24.18 -6.94 -7.37
CA GLN A 136 -25.45 -6.67 -8.05
C GLN A 136 -25.39 -5.39 -8.89
N GLY A 137 -24.80 -4.32 -8.36
CA GLY A 137 -24.58 -3.08 -9.11
C GLY A 137 -23.69 -3.28 -10.33
N MET A 138 -22.60 -4.03 -10.17
CA MET A 138 -21.69 -4.39 -11.28
C MET A 138 -22.44 -5.19 -12.35
N ALA A 139 -23.16 -6.24 -11.96
CA ALA A 139 -23.95 -7.06 -12.89
C ALA A 139 -25.02 -6.22 -13.62
N SER A 140 -25.69 -5.31 -12.92
CA SER A 140 -26.71 -4.41 -13.49
C SER A 140 -26.13 -3.41 -14.49
N HIS A 141 -24.87 -2.99 -14.27
CA HIS A 141 -24.11 -2.17 -15.22
C HIS A 141 -23.51 -2.98 -16.40
N GLY A 142 -23.89 -4.24 -16.55
CA GLY A 142 -23.39 -5.11 -17.62
C GLY A 142 -21.97 -5.60 -17.38
N PHE A 143 -21.54 -5.71 -16.11
CA PHE A 143 -20.24 -6.30 -15.82
C PHE A 143 -20.25 -7.81 -16.04
N SER A 144 -19.62 -8.24 -17.13
CA SER A 144 -19.25 -9.63 -17.40
C SER A 144 -17.75 -9.84 -17.20
N GLU A 145 -17.41 -10.93 -16.53
CA GLU A 145 -16.03 -11.37 -16.34
C GLU A 145 -15.47 -11.93 -17.65
N GLY A 146 -14.31 -11.44 -18.09
CA GLY A 146 -13.64 -11.91 -19.31
C GLY A 146 -14.13 -11.32 -20.63
N ALA A 147 -15.09 -10.39 -20.62
CA ALA A 147 -15.46 -9.66 -21.83
C ALA A 147 -14.42 -8.58 -22.18
N ASP A 148 -14.17 -8.40 -23.48
CA ASP A 148 -13.28 -7.36 -23.98
C ASP A 148 -13.79 -5.97 -23.60
N ARG A 149 -12.94 -5.20 -22.91
CA ARG A 149 -13.24 -3.85 -22.46
C ARG A 149 -12.22 -2.87 -22.99
N THR A 150 -12.70 -1.70 -23.40
CA THR A 150 -11.84 -0.58 -23.75
C THR A 150 -11.35 0.11 -22.47
N ILE A 151 -10.05 0.04 -22.20
CA ILE A 151 -9.42 0.73 -21.08
C ILE A 151 -9.09 2.15 -21.53
N THR A 152 -9.80 3.15 -21.00
CA THR A 152 -9.58 4.57 -21.33
C THR A 152 -8.27 5.12 -20.76
N TYR A 153 -7.71 4.45 -19.74
CA TYR A 153 -6.44 4.85 -19.13
C TYR A 153 -5.27 4.29 -19.94
N HIS A 154 -4.52 5.17 -20.58
CA HIS A 154 -3.24 4.84 -21.20
C HIS A 154 -2.13 5.45 -20.36
N ASP A 155 -1.27 4.59 -19.85
CA ASP A 155 -0.06 5.01 -19.15
C ASP A 155 1.10 4.94 -20.13
N ASN A 156 1.62 6.11 -20.49
CA ASN A 156 2.82 6.20 -21.32
C ASN A 156 4.02 6.06 -20.40
N LEU A 157 4.52 4.84 -20.21
CA LEU A 157 5.79 4.59 -19.53
C LEU A 157 6.93 5.31 -20.28
N PRO A 158 7.47 6.43 -19.75
CA PRO A 158 8.52 7.15 -20.44
C PRO A 158 9.78 6.29 -20.47
N LYS A 159 10.37 6.13 -21.66
CA LYS A 159 11.57 5.29 -21.90
C LYS A 159 12.76 5.64 -20.98
N TRP A 160 12.79 6.87 -20.45
CA TRP A 160 13.81 7.32 -19.49
C TRP A 160 13.79 6.54 -18.16
N GLN A 161 12.63 6.07 -17.69
CA GLN A 161 12.53 5.26 -16.47
C GLN A 161 13.28 3.93 -16.58
N TRP A 162 13.23 3.29 -17.76
CA TRP A 162 14.01 2.09 -18.05
C TRP A 162 15.52 2.36 -18.05
N GLY A 163 15.94 3.51 -18.61
CA GLY A 163 17.33 3.94 -18.56
C GLY A 163 17.83 4.12 -17.12
N LEU A 164 17.04 4.77 -16.26
CA LEU A 164 17.37 4.96 -14.86
C LEU A 164 17.46 3.62 -14.10
N ALA A 165 16.55 2.69 -14.36
CA ALA A 165 16.59 1.35 -13.74
C ALA A 165 17.86 0.57 -14.13
N ILE A 166 18.24 0.58 -15.42
CA ILE A 166 19.46 -0.08 -15.90
C ILE A 166 20.70 0.54 -15.26
N ILE A 167 20.77 1.87 -15.15
CA ILE A 167 21.88 2.57 -14.51
C ILE A 167 22.01 2.16 -13.03
N LEU A 168 20.90 2.09 -12.29
CA LEU A 168 20.93 1.67 -10.88
C LEU A 168 21.41 0.23 -10.73
N ILE A 169 20.93 -0.71 -11.56
CA ILE A 169 21.36 -2.11 -11.52
C ILE A 169 22.84 -2.24 -11.89
N ALA A 170 23.30 -1.53 -12.92
CA ALA A 170 24.71 -1.52 -13.31
C ALA A 170 25.60 -0.96 -12.21
N SER A 171 25.17 0.14 -11.56
CA SER A 171 25.92 0.74 -10.44
C SER A 171 26.04 -0.22 -9.25
N TYR A 172 24.97 -0.97 -8.93
CA TYR A 172 25.00 -1.98 -7.88
C TYR A 172 25.94 -3.15 -8.23
N LEU A 173 25.87 -3.66 -9.46
CA LEU A 173 26.77 -4.73 -9.92
C LEU A 173 28.24 -4.31 -9.88
N ILE A 174 28.55 -3.08 -10.29
CA ILE A 174 29.92 -2.54 -10.22
C ILE A 174 30.39 -2.44 -8.77
N LEU A 175 29.55 -1.94 -7.86
CA LEU A 175 29.90 -1.85 -6.44
C LEU A 175 30.13 -3.23 -5.82
N SER A 176 29.27 -4.21 -6.15
CA SER A 176 29.37 -5.59 -5.67
C SER A 176 30.59 -6.34 -6.19
N LEU A 177 31.14 -5.96 -7.33
CA LEU A 177 32.36 -6.55 -7.90
C LEU A 177 33.64 -5.93 -7.32
N LEU A 178 33.53 -4.73 -6.72
CA LEU A 178 34.65 -3.97 -6.16
C LEU A 178 34.87 -4.24 -4.66
N THR A 179 33.84 -4.71 -3.95
CA THR A 179 33.85 -5.14 -2.53
C THR A 179 34.02 -6.63 -2.40
#